data_AF-A0A951ADT5-F1
#
_entry.id   AF-A0A951ADT5-F1
#
_cell.length_a   1.000
_cell.length_b   1.000
_cell.length_c   1.000
_cell.angle_alpha   90.00
_cell.angle_beta   90.00
_cell.angle_gamma   90.00
#
_symmetry.space_group_name_H-M   'P 1'
#
loop_
_entity.id
_entity.type
_entity.pdbx_description
1 polymer ?
#
loop_
_entity_poly.entity_id
_entity_poly.type
_entity_poly.pdbx_seq_one_letter_code
_entity_poly.pdbx_strand_id
1 'polypeptide(L)'
;VSFPNDDDTYHNVFSYSKAKRFDLGRYRRAEKAATVVFDKPGVVSVHCEIHDRMRGTVLVLDTPYFQKTDVSGRYRLEHLPAGQFILKAWVNDADVRERAVDLKSAAKLHIDFPKS
;
A
#
# COMPACT_ATOMS: atom_id res chain seq x y z
N VAL A 1 -9.54 -6.50 4.15
CA VAL A 1 -9.82 -5.07 4.40
C VAL A 1 -11.32 -4.85 4.34
N SER A 2 -11.87 -4.10 5.28
CA SER A 2 -13.28 -3.69 5.29
C SER A 2 -13.42 -2.29 4.70
N PHE A 3 -14.44 -2.06 3.88
CA PHE A 3 -14.74 -0.75 3.27
C PHE A 3 -16.10 -0.24 3.76
N PRO A 4 -16.19 0.33 4.99
CA PRO A 4 -17.42 0.95 5.47
C PRO A 4 -17.71 2.25 4.70
N ASN A 5 -18.97 2.67 4.72
CA ASN A 5 -19.39 4.02 4.35
C ASN A 5 -19.93 4.70 5.61
N ASP A 6 -19.20 5.70 6.09
CA ASP A 6 -19.50 6.41 7.33
C ASP A 6 -20.16 7.79 7.12
N ASP A 7 -20.35 8.20 5.86
CA ASP A 7 -21.03 9.44 5.50
C ASP A 7 -22.38 9.19 4.79
N ASP A 8 -23.20 10.24 4.68
CA ASP A 8 -24.58 10.13 4.20
C ASP A 8 -24.69 10.07 2.65
N THR A 9 -23.56 10.10 1.93
CA THR A 9 -23.51 10.04 0.47
C THR A 9 -23.39 8.59 0.00
N TYR A 10 -23.90 8.28 -1.20
CA TYR A 10 -23.63 6.98 -1.80
C TYR A 10 -22.19 6.88 -2.25
N HIS A 11 -21.53 5.78 -1.87
CA HIS A 11 -20.19 5.46 -2.30
C HIS A 11 -20.15 4.13 -3.03
N ASN A 12 -19.08 3.95 -3.78
CA ASN A 12 -18.71 2.72 -4.44
C ASN A 12 -17.20 2.53 -4.28
N VAL A 13 -16.77 1.28 -4.26
CA VAL A 13 -15.36 0.91 -4.16
C VAL A 13 -15.09 -0.16 -5.20
N PHE A 14 -14.23 0.17 -6.16
CA PHE A 14 -13.83 -0.76 -7.21
C PHE A 14 -12.34 -0.66 -7.52
N SER A 15 -11.81 -1.70 -8.17
CA SER A 15 -10.44 -1.76 -8.70
C SER A 15 -10.40 -2.61 -9.96
N TYR A 16 -9.58 -2.20 -10.93
CA TYR A 16 -9.20 -3.00 -12.09
C TYR A 16 -7.73 -3.46 -12.06
N SER A 17 -7.06 -3.30 -10.93
CA SER A 17 -5.66 -3.66 -10.76
C SER A 17 -5.44 -5.17 -10.92
N LYS A 18 -4.33 -5.57 -11.56
CA LYS A 18 -3.98 -6.99 -11.81
C LYS A 18 -3.81 -7.82 -10.53
N ALA A 19 -3.43 -7.18 -9.42
CA ALA A 19 -3.32 -7.83 -8.12
C ALA A 19 -4.70 -8.17 -7.52
N LYS A 20 -5.71 -7.30 -7.73
CA LYS A 20 -7.09 -7.55 -7.30
C LYS A 20 -8.09 -6.73 -8.11
N ARG A 21 -8.93 -7.41 -8.89
CA ARG A 21 -10.09 -6.83 -9.57
C ARG A 21 -11.36 -7.09 -8.76
N PHE A 22 -12.15 -6.05 -8.51
CA PHE A 22 -13.43 -6.14 -7.80
C PHE A 22 -14.26 -4.88 -8.01
N ASP A 23 -15.56 -4.98 -7.74
CA ASP A 23 -16.50 -3.87 -7.63
C ASP A 23 -17.53 -4.24 -6.55
N LEU A 24 -17.71 -3.38 -5.56
CA LEU A 24 -18.59 -3.64 -4.41
C LEU A 24 -20.01 -3.11 -4.63
N GLY A 25 -20.30 -2.51 -5.78
CA GLY A 25 -21.56 -1.82 -6.02
C GLY A 25 -21.67 -0.52 -5.22
N ARG A 26 -22.80 0.17 -5.33
CA ARG A 26 -23.07 1.42 -4.61
C ARG A 26 -23.76 1.12 -3.29
N TYR A 27 -23.32 1.74 -2.20
CA TYR A 27 -23.88 1.55 -0.87
C TYR A 27 -23.88 2.86 -0.06
N ARG A 28 -24.94 3.08 0.71
CA ARG A 28 -25.09 4.23 1.62
C ARG A 28 -24.58 3.89 3.02
N ARG A 29 -24.60 4.90 3.90
CA ARG A 29 -24.33 4.75 5.32
C ARG A 29 -25.11 3.61 5.96
N ALA A 30 -24.48 2.96 6.94
CA ALA A 30 -25.03 1.89 7.78
C ALA A 30 -25.41 0.59 7.04
N GLU A 31 -25.22 0.51 5.73
CA GLU A 31 -25.19 -0.78 5.04
C GLU A 31 -23.98 -1.60 5.49
N LYS A 32 -24.10 -2.93 5.43
CA LYS A 32 -23.04 -3.84 5.86
C LYS A 32 -21.77 -3.58 5.04
N ALA A 33 -20.69 -3.22 5.73
CA ALA A 33 -19.40 -3.00 5.11
C ALA A 33 -18.94 -4.24 4.32
N ALA A 34 -18.63 -4.03 3.04
CA ALA A 34 -18.09 -5.08 2.20
C ALA A 34 -16.61 -5.32 2.55
N THR A 35 -16.19 -6.59 2.50
CA THR A 35 -14.82 -7.00 2.81
C THR A 35 -14.15 -7.61 1.59
N VAL A 36 -12.92 -7.19 1.31
CA VAL A 36 -12.08 -7.74 0.25
C VAL A 36 -10.81 -8.34 0.86
N VAL A 37 -10.52 -9.59 0.48
CA VAL A 37 -9.25 -10.28 0.80
C VAL A 37 -8.22 -9.94 -0.28
N PHE A 38 -7.02 -9.54 0.16
CA PHE A 38 -5.88 -9.22 -0.70
C PHE A 38 -4.78 -10.25 -0.48
N ASP A 39 -4.72 -11.23 -1.37
CA ASP A 39 -3.92 -12.45 -1.27
C ASP A 39 -2.79 -12.53 -2.30
N LYS A 40 -2.71 -11.53 -3.18
CA LYS A 40 -1.70 -11.44 -4.23
C LYS A 40 -0.86 -10.17 -4.07
N PRO A 41 0.48 -10.27 -3.95
CA PRO A 41 1.36 -9.11 -3.90
C PRO A 41 1.18 -8.19 -5.10
N GLY A 42 1.29 -6.88 -4.86
CA GLY A 42 1.17 -5.84 -5.86
C GLY A 42 0.40 -4.61 -5.38
N VAL A 43 0.33 -3.61 -6.25
CA VAL A 43 -0.43 -2.40 -6.00
C VAL A 43 -1.88 -2.58 -6.45
N VAL A 44 -2.82 -2.16 -5.61
CA VAL A 44 -4.24 -2.08 -5.94
C VAL A 44 -4.70 -0.63 -5.83
N SER A 45 -4.96 -0.01 -6.97
CA SER A 45 -5.64 1.28 -7.06
C SER A 45 -7.14 1.10 -6.84
N VAL A 46 -7.67 1.84 -5.88
CA VAL A 46 -9.07 1.81 -5.43
C VAL A 46 -9.74 3.12 -5.80
N HIS A 47 -10.94 3.04 -6.36
CA HIS A 47 -11.67 4.19 -6.90
C HIS A 47 -13.13 4.16 -6.49
N CYS A 48 -13.81 5.30 -6.65
CA CYS A 48 -15.26 5.43 -6.57
C CYS A 48 -15.82 5.86 -7.92
N GLU A 49 -16.87 5.19 -8.40
CA GLU A 49 -17.52 5.54 -9.66
C GLU A 49 -18.23 6.92 -9.59
N ILE A 50 -18.75 7.29 -8.41
CA ILE A 50 -19.57 8.50 -8.23
C ILE A 50 -18.70 9.75 -8.04
N HIS A 51 -17.51 9.59 -7.43
CA HIS A 51 -16.65 10.69 -7.00
C HIS A 51 -15.27 10.54 -7.64
N ASP A 52 -15.02 11.29 -8.71
CA ASP A 52 -13.80 11.23 -9.53
C ASP A 52 -12.49 11.40 -8.74
N ARG A 53 -12.52 12.20 -7.67
CA ARG A 53 -11.37 12.47 -6.79
C ARG A 53 -11.20 11.48 -5.65
N MET A 54 -12.19 10.61 -5.41
CA MET A 54 -12.10 9.59 -4.37
C MET A 54 -11.28 8.41 -4.89
N ARG A 55 -10.05 8.35 -4.41
CA ARG A 55 -9.07 7.32 -4.77
C ARG A 55 -8.24 6.91 -3.56
N GLY A 56 -7.77 5.67 -3.58
CA GLY A 56 -6.87 5.12 -2.58
C GLY A 56 -5.96 4.06 -3.18
N THR A 57 -4.98 3.62 -2.39
CA THR A 57 -4.06 2.57 -2.79
C THR A 57 -3.91 1.56 -1.66
N VAL A 58 -4.00 0.27 -2.00
CA VAL A 58 -3.62 -0.83 -1.12
C VAL A 58 -2.34 -1.45 -1.68
N LEU A 59 -1.27 -1.41 -0.90
CA LEU A 59 0.00 -2.07 -1.22
C LEU A 59 0.02 -3.44 -0.55
N VAL A 60 -0.02 -4.51 -1.35
CA VAL A 60 0.04 -5.89 -0.86
C VAL A 60 1.49 -6.36 -0.98
N LEU A 61 2.11 -6.67 0.16
CA LEU A 61 3.52 -7.04 0.24
C LEU A 61 3.67 -8.55 0.45
N ASP A 62 4.70 -9.13 -0.17
CA ASP A 62 5.17 -10.50 0.05
C ASP A 62 6.16 -10.60 1.23
N THR A 63 6.35 -9.50 1.96
CA THR A 63 7.25 -9.38 3.10
C THR A 63 6.51 -8.77 4.29
N PRO A 64 6.79 -9.23 5.53
CA PRO A 64 6.25 -8.59 6.73
C PRO A 64 7.01 -7.30 7.08
N TYR A 65 8.16 -7.03 6.44
CA TYR A 65 9.03 -5.90 6.78
C TYR A 65 8.70 -4.70 5.92
N PHE A 66 7.98 -3.73 6.49
CA PHE A 66 7.67 -2.47 5.83
C PHE A 66 7.55 -1.33 6.84
N GLN A 67 7.71 -0.11 6.35
CA GLN A 67 7.47 1.09 7.12
C GLN A 67 6.99 2.22 6.21
N LYS A 68 6.02 3.00 6.68
CA LYS A 68 5.65 4.26 6.02
C LYS A 68 6.63 5.34 6.47
N THR A 69 7.12 6.14 5.54
CA THR A 69 7.95 7.30 5.88
C THR A 69 7.17 8.30 6.73
N ASP A 70 7.90 9.03 7.57
CA ASP A 70 7.36 10.23 8.20
C ASP A 70 7.22 11.39 7.18
N VAL A 71 6.65 12.51 7.63
CA VAL A 71 6.44 13.70 6.78
C VAL A 71 7.75 14.33 6.27
N SER A 72 8.89 14.00 6.87
CA SER A 72 10.22 14.43 6.43
C SER A 72 10.89 13.40 5.50
N GLY A 73 10.21 12.31 5.17
CA GLY A 73 10.72 11.23 4.33
C GLY A 73 11.62 10.22 5.06
N ARG A 74 11.73 10.28 6.40
CA ARG A 74 12.58 9.34 7.16
C ARG A 74 11.83 8.05 7.44
N TYR A 75 12.57 6.95 7.52
CA TYR A 75 12.06 5.64 7.89
C TYR A 75 13.05 4.91 8.79
N ARG A 76 12.56 3.89 9.48
CA ARG A 76 13.37 2.95 10.25
C ARG A 76 12.74 1.59 10.19
N LEU A 77 13.54 0.60 9.78
CA LEU A 77 13.19 -0.81 9.85
C LEU A 77 14.10 -1.46 10.90
N GLU A 78 13.50 -2.20 11.82
CA GLU A 78 14.20 -2.86 12.93
C GLU A 78 13.86 -4.35 12.94
N HIS A 79 14.65 -5.14 13.68
CA HIS A 79 14.45 -6.59 13.81
C HIS A 79 14.43 -7.34 12.47
N LEU A 80 15.24 -6.86 11.52
CA LEU A 80 15.41 -7.49 10.22
C LEU A 80 16.37 -8.69 10.31
N PRO A 81 16.09 -9.80 9.61
CA PRO A 81 17.03 -10.91 9.51
C PRO A 81 18.27 -10.50 8.72
N ALA A 82 19.43 -11.07 9.06
CA ALA A 82 20.62 -10.91 8.25
C ALA A 82 20.42 -11.58 6.88
N GLY A 83 20.94 -10.97 5.82
CA GLY A 83 20.77 -11.48 4.47
C GLY A 83 20.94 -10.42 3.39
N GLN A 84 20.74 -10.85 2.14
CA GLN A 84 20.74 -9.97 0.97
C GLN A 84 19.30 -9.66 0.57
N PHE A 85 18.99 -8.38 0.43
CA PHE A 85 17.65 -7.88 0.13
C PHE A 85 17.68 -6.83 -0.97
N ILE A 86 16.52 -6.63 -1.61
CA ILE A 86 16.24 -5.41 -2.36
C ILE A 86 15.34 -4.53 -1.48
N LEU A 87 15.88 -3.43 -0.99
CA LEU A 87 15.10 -2.40 -0.33
C LEU A 87 14.35 -1.59 -1.39
N LYS A 88 13.02 -1.53 -1.26
CA LYS A 88 12.14 -0.77 -2.15
C LYS A 88 11.51 0.41 -1.42
N ALA A 89 11.52 1.57 -2.04
CA ALA A 89 10.73 2.73 -1.64
C ALA A 89 9.67 2.99 -2.71
N TRP A 90 8.41 2.71 -2.40
CA TRP A 90 7.27 2.99 -3.27
C TRP A 90 6.75 4.40 -2.97
N VAL A 91 6.79 5.29 -3.96
CA VAL A 91 6.19 6.64 -3.88
C VAL A 91 4.85 6.65 -4.61
N ASN A 92 4.82 6.08 -5.81
CA ASN A 92 3.64 5.80 -6.62
C ASN A 92 4.00 4.78 -7.71
N ASP A 93 3.05 4.40 -8.56
CA ASP A 93 3.25 3.41 -9.63
C ASP A 93 4.34 3.77 -10.64
N ALA A 94 4.64 5.06 -10.83
CA ALA A 94 5.68 5.55 -11.73
C ALA A 94 7.04 5.77 -11.03
N ASP A 95 7.08 5.80 -9.70
CA ASP A 95 8.29 6.06 -8.90
C ASP A 95 8.43 5.00 -7.80
N VAL A 96 9.05 3.89 -8.19
CA VAL A 96 9.51 2.82 -7.30
C VAL A 96 11.02 2.80 -7.33
N ARG A 97 11.64 3.08 -6.18
CA ARG A 97 13.09 3.18 -6.05
C ARG A 97 13.62 1.92 -5.40
N GLU A 98 14.76 1.42 -5.87
CA GLU A 98 15.35 0.17 -5.39
C GLU A 98 16.84 0.32 -5.03
N ARG A 99 17.26 -0.41 -4.00
CA ARG A 99 18.66 -0.53 -3.56
C ARG A 99 18.95 -1.96 -3.09
N ALA A 100 20.04 -2.55 -3.57
CA ALA A 100 20.55 -3.79 -3.00
C ALA A 100 21.15 -3.52 -1.62
N VAL A 101 20.87 -4.41 -0.67
CA VAL A 101 21.30 -4.29 0.73
C VAL A 101 21.83 -5.64 1.18
N ASP A 102 23.05 -5.65 1.72
CA ASP A 102 23.62 -6.81 2.42
C ASP A 102 23.66 -6.48 3.92
N LEU A 103 22.66 -6.98 4.65
CA LEU A 103 22.51 -6.73 6.08
C LEU A 103 23.22 -7.82 6.88
N LYS A 104 24.29 -7.46 7.59
CA LYS A 104 24.97 -8.35 8.53
C LYS A 104 24.23 -8.43 9.87
N SER A 105 24.44 -9.52 10.59
CA SER A 105 23.83 -9.72 11.93
C SER A 105 24.20 -8.57 12.87
N ALA A 106 23.22 -8.04 13.58
CA ALA A 106 23.33 -6.88 14.48
C ALA A 106 23.91 -5.60 13.85
N ALA A 107 23.97 -5.51 12.52
CA ALA A 107 24.45 -4.32 11.84
C ALA A 107 23.36 -3.25 11.69
N LYS A 108 23.80 -1.99 11.66
CA LYS A 108 22.97 -0.84 11.30
C LYS A 108 23.49 -0.28 9.98
N LEU A 109 22.59 -0.10 9.03
CA LEU A 109 22.88 0.55 7.75
C LEU A 109 22.11 1.88 7.66
N HIS A 110 22.72 2.86 7.01
CA HIS A 110 22.06 4.11 6.63
C HIS A 110 22.01 4.15 5.11
N ILE A 111 20.80 4.23 4.55
CA ILE A 111 20.55 4.18 3.12
C ILE A 111 19.61 5.32 2.77
N ASP A 112 20.04 6.15 1.82
CA ASP A 112 19.21 7.19 1.25
C ASP A 112 18.79 6.83 -0.17
N PHE A 113 17.56 7.18 -0.51
CA PHE A 113 17.10 7.21 -1.89
C PHE A 113 17.28 8.63 -2.44
N PRO A 114 17.82 8.80 -3.66
CA PRO A 114 17.96 10.13 -4.28
C PRO A 114 16.62 10.86 -4.29
N LYS A 115 16.64 12.18 -4.06
CA LYS A 115 15.45 13.02 -4.27
C LYS A 115 15.13 13.07 -5.76
N SER A 116 13.85 13.10 -6.08
CA SER A 116 13.32 13.46 -7.40
C SER A 116 13.53 14.94 -7.67
#